data_AF-A0A7K4XSW0-F1
#
_entry.id   AF-A0A7K4XSW0-F1
#
_cell.length_a   1.000
_cell.length_b   1.000
_cell.length_c   1.000
_cell.angle_alpha   90.00
_cell.angle_beta   90.00
_cell.angle_gamma   90.00
#
_symmetry.space_group_name_H-M   'P 1'
#
loop_
_entity.id
_entity.type
_entity.pdbx_description
1 polymer ?
#
loop_
_entity_poly.entity_id
_entity_poly.type
_entity_poly.pdbx_seq_one_letter_code
_entity_poly.pdbx_strand_id
1 'polypeptide(L)'
;ACLQHLNTLQDINKDDYKITLNTAVAEFCKSNQTTTDNLRQTLNQLKNQVHSVVEEMDGLDDVENSMLYYNQAVILYHLRQYTEAISIGEKLYQFIEPFEEKFAQAVCFLLVDLYLLTYQAEKALHLLAVLEKMISQGNNNSKNGKNESGNNTNKDSSNQKAESGALIEVAKSKIHQYKVRAYIQMKSLKACKREIKSVMNTAGN
;
A
#
# COMPACT_ATOMS: atom_id res chain seq x y z
N ALA A 1 -10.21 10.02 20.63
CA ALA A 1 -8.79 9.81 20.26
C ALA A 1 -8.50 10.30 18.84
N CYS A 2 -8.66 9.49 17.79
CA CYS A 2 -8.24 9.87 16.42
C CYS A 2 -8.77 11.24 15.91
N LEU A 3 -10.09 11.45 15.90
CA LEU A 3 -10.67 12.73 15.45
C LEU A 3 -10.25 13.94 16.31
N GLN A 4 -10.01 13.73 17.61
CA GLN A 4 -9.53 14.82 18.48
C GLN A 4 -8.11 15.24 18.12
N HIS A 5 -7.22 14.29 17.84
CA HIS A 5 -5.86 14.58 17.37
C HIS A 5 -5.87 15.24 15.99
N LEU A 6 -6.74 14.80 15.08
CA LEU A 6 -6.89 15.42 13.77
C LEU A 6 -7.36 16.87 13.87
N ASN A 7 -8.31 17.18 14.77
CA ASN A 7 -8.73 18.55 15.02
C ASN A 7 -7.59 19.43 15.56
N THR A 8 -6.79 18.91 16.51
CA THR A 8 -5.62 19.65 17.02
C THR A 8 -4.58 19.90 15.93
N LEU A 9 -4.37 18.94 15.02
CA LEU A 9 -3.48 19.13 13.87
C LEU A 9 -4.04 20.16 12.88
N GLN A 10 -5.35 20.18 12.67
CA GLN A 10 -6.02 21.13 11.78
C GLN A 10 -5.91 22.57 12.29
N ASP A 11 -5.92 22.78 13.61
CA ASP A 11 -5.70 24.10 14.21
C ASP A 11 -4.30 24.64 13.95
N ILE A 12 -3.31 23.74 13.80
CA ILE A 12 -1.90 24.08 13.54
C ILE A 12 -1.64 24.24 12.04
N ASN A 13 -2.26 23.41 11.20
CA ASN A 13 -2.07 23.40 9.75
C ASN A 13 -3.40 23.32 9.01
N LYS A 14 -4.00 24.50 8.74
CA LYS A 14 -5.38 24.62 8.25
C LYS A 14 -5.58 24.18 6.80
N ASP A 15 -4.53 24.22 5.99
CA ASP A 15 -4.58 24.00 4.55
C ASP A 15 -4.02 22.63 4.11
N ASP A 16 -3.68 21.76 5.07
CA ASP A 16 -3.14 20.43 4.77
C ASP A 16 -4.23 19.45 4.35
N TYR A 17 -4.26 19.14 3.06
CA TYR A 17 -5.16 18.18 2.44
C TYR A 17 -5.08 16.78 3.07
N LYS A 18 -3.94 16.39 3.67
CA LYS A 18 -3.76 15.11 4.36
C LYS A 18 -4.62 15.05 5.62
N ILE A 19 -4.74 16.17 6.34
CA ILE A 19 -5.59 16.27 7.54
C ILE A 19 -7.05 16.17 7.12
N THR A 20 -7.48 16.92 6.10
CA THR A 20 -8.84 16.85 5.56
C THR A 20 -9.22 15.44 5.11
N LEU A 21 -8.33 14.75 4.39
CA LEU A 21 -8.52 13.37 3.96
C LEU A 21 -8.69 12.42 5.14
N ASN A 22 -7.76 12.48 6.10
CA ASN A 22 -7.78 11.61 7.28
C ASN A 22 -9.02 11.85 8.15
N THR A 23 -9.47 13.10 8.28
CA THR A 23 -10.71 13.46 8.98
C THR A 23 -11.91 12.86 8.28
N ALA A 24 -12.04 13.02 6.96
CA ALA A 24 -13.17 12.45 6.22
C ALA A 24 -13.25 10.92 6.33
N VAL A 25 -12.11 10.23 6.25
CA VAL A 25 -12.05 8.77 6.45
C VAL A 25 -12.40 8.38 7.88
N ALA A 26 -11.88 9.10 8.88
CA ALA A 26 -12.16 8.82 10.29
C ALA A 26 -13.64 9.06 10.64
N GLU A 27 -14.27 10.09 10.09
CA GLU A 27 -15.71 10.37 10.23
C GLU A 27 -16.57 9.30 9.56
N PHE A 28 -16.20 8.88 8.35
CA PHE A 28 -16.88 7.80 7.65
C PHE A 28 -16.86 6.50 8.45
N CYS A 29 -15.69 6.12 8.98
CA CYS A 29 -15.54 4.96 9.86
C CYS A 29 -16.37 5.10 11.14
N LYS A 30 -16.37 6.27 11.79
CA LYS A 30 -17.17 6.55 12.99
C LYS A 30 -18.68 6.45 12.72
N SER A 31 -19.12 6.79 11.51
CA SER A 31 -20.52 6.73 11.10
C SER A 31 -21.02 5.32 10.76
N ASN A 32 -20.26 4.26 11.05
CA ASN A 32 -20.51 2.90 10.57
C ASN A 32 -20.70 2.85 9.04
N GLN A 33 -19.92 3.66 8.31
CA GLN A 33 -19.90 3.69 6.85
C GLN A 33 -21.23 4.15 6.19
N THR A 34 -22.05 4.92 6.92
CA THR A 34 -23.33 5.42 6.41
C THR A 34 -23.21 6.74 5.65
N THR A 35 -22.15 7.51 5.89
CA THR A 35 -21.94 8.86 5.32
C THR A 35 -21.18 8.84 3.98
N THR A 36 -21.52 7.89 3.11
CA THR A 36 -20.81 7.68 1.83
C THR A 36 -20.84 8.91 0.91
N ASP A 37 -21.95 9.64 0.86
CA ASP A 37 -22.07 10.83 0.00
C ASP A 37 -21.17 11.98 0.46
N ASN A 38 -21.08 12.20 1.78
CA ASN A 38 -20.18 13.21 2.36
C ASN A 38 -18.72 12.86 2.07
N LEU A 39 -18.33 11.59 2.28
CA LEU A 39 -16.99 11.13 1.93
C LEU A 39 -16.70 11.32 0.44
N ARG A 40 -17.66 10.96 -0.43
CA ARG A 40 -17.51 11.12 -1.88
C ARG A 40 -17.34 12.59 -2.26
N GLN A 41 -18.09 13.50 -1.65
CA GLN A 41 -17.98 14.94 -1.92
C GLN A 41 -16.59 15.45 -1.52
N THR A 42 -16.12 15.13 -0.31
CA THR A 42 -14.78 15.54 0.16
C THR A 42 -13.67 14.96 -0.72
N LEU A 43 -13.76 13.69 -1.12
CA LEU A 43 -12.78 13.07 -2.02
C LEU A 43 -12.75 13.73 -3.41
N ASN A 44 -13.90 14.17 -3.95
CA ASN A 44 -13.91 14.90 -5.22
C ASN A 44 -13.27 16.29 -5.12
N GLN A 45 -13.47 17.00 -4.00
CA GLN A 45 -12.80 18.27 -3.75
C GLN A 45 -11.28 18.08 -3.66
N LEU A 46 -10.85 17.07 -2.90
CA LEU A 46 -9.44 16.72 -2.76
C LEU A 46 -8.81 16.25 -4.06
N LYS A 47 -9.56 15.51 -4.92
CA LYS A 47 -9.07 15.11 -6.25
C LYS A 47 -8.60 16.33 -7.03
N ASN A 48 -9.42 17.37 -7.12
CA ASN A 48 -9.08 18.57 -7.89
C ASN A 48 -7.89 19.31 -7.31
N GLN A 49 -7.83 19.44 -5.98
CA GLN A 49 -6.73 20.09 -5.30
C GLN A 49 -5.40 19.35 -5.49
N VAL A 50 -5.38 18.02 -5.26
CA VAL A 50 -4.18 17.19 -5.44
C VAL A 50 -3.79 17.12 -6.91
N HIS A 51 -4.76 17.01 -7.83
CA HIS A 51 -4.46 16.96 -9.27
C HIS A 51 -3.79 18.24 -9.75
N SER A 52 -4.29 19.41 -9.34
CA SER A 52 -3.67 20.71 -9.68
C SER A 52 -2.24 20.79 -9.18
N VAL A 53 -1.99 20.37 -7.93
CA VAL A 53 -0.64 20.35 -7.35
C VAL A 53 0.27 19.41 -8.13
N VAL A 54 -0.22 18.22 -8.49
CA VAL A 54 0.55 17.23 -9.25
C VAL A 54 0.87 17.69 -10.67
N GLU A 55 -0.01 18.43 -11.34
CA GLU A 55 0.25 18.98 -12.68
C GLU A 55 1.33 20.07 -12.68
N GLU A 56 1.50 20.80 -11.58
CA GLU A 56 2.55 21.82 -11.41
C GLU A 56 3.93 21.21 -11.10
N MET A 57 4.01 19.90 -10.84
CA MET A 57 5.23 19.22 -10.41
C MET A 57 5.95 18.58 -11.59
N ASP A 58 7.24 18.88 -11.73
CA ASP A 58 8.09 18.33 -12.79
C ASP A 58 8.52 16.89 -12.44
N GLY A 59 7.77 15.91 -12.94
CA GLY A 59 8.14 14.50 -12.88
C GLY A 59 8.09 13.83 -11.49
N LEU A 60 8.66 12.62 -11.42
CA LEU A 60 8.75 11.79 -10.20
C LEU A 60 10.14 11.89 -9.53
N ASP A 61 10.86 12.98 -9.80
CA ASP A 61 12.27 13.12 -9.44
C ASP A 61 12.49 13.30 -7.92
N ASP A 62 11.43 13.68 -7.19
CA ASP A 62 11.40 13.74 -5.71
C ASP A 62 10.47 12.65 -5.11
N VAL A 63 10.88 12.12 -3.96
CA VAL A 63 10.09 11.21 -3.12
C VAL A 63 8.79 11.88 -2.67
N GLU A 64 8.82 13.18 -2.35
CA GLU A 64 7.60 13.90 -1.94
C GLU A 64 6.59 13.98 -3.10
N ASN A 65 7.08 14.17 -4.33
CA ASN A 65 6.26 14.08 -5.54
C ASN A 65 5.63 12.70 -5.66
N SER A 66 6.42 11.64 -5.49
CA SER A 66 5.95 10.26 -5.58
C SER A 66 4.84 9.94 -4.56
N MET A 67 4.91 10.48 -3.35
CA MET A 67 3.84 10.36 -2.35
C MET A 67 2.56 11.08 -2.77
N LEU A 68 2.66 12.25 -3.40
CA LEU A 68 1.52 13.00 -3.92
C LEU A 68 0.79 12.23 -5.03
N TYR A 69 1.53 11.68 -5.99
CA TYR A 69 0.97 10.79 -7.02
C TYR A 69 0.32 9.55 -6.40
N TYR A 70 0.93 8.93 -5.38
CA TYR A 70 0.32 7.78 -4.70
C TYR A 70 -1.00 8.15 -4.01
N ASN A 71 -1.03 9.28 -3.30
CA ASN A 71 -2.25 9.77 -2.66
C ASN A 71 -3.35 10.08 -3.69
N GLN A 72 -2.98 10.65 -4.85
CA GLN A 72 -3.92 10.85 -5.96
C GLN A 72 -4.49 9.51 -6.46
N ALA A 73 -3.65 8.49 -6.65
CA ALA A 73 -4.09 7.16 -7.05
C ALA A 73 -5.05 6.52 -6.02
N VAL A 74 -4.81 6.72 -4.72
CA VAL A 74 -5.69 6.25 -3.63
C VAL A 74 -7.05 6.97 -3.68
N ILE A 75 -7.07 8.28 -3.88
CA ILE A 75 -8.33 9.04 -4.04
C ILE A 75 -9.12 8.51 -5.25
N LEU A 76 -8.46 8.36 -6.40
CA LEU A 76 -9.08 7.82 -7.62
C LEU A 76 -9.60 6.38 -7.42
N TYR A 77 -8.86 5.54 -6.69
CA TYR A 77 -9.28 4.19 -6.32
C TYR A 77 -10.61 4.21 -5.54
N HIS A 78 -10.73 5.08 -4.53
CA HIS A 78 -11.96 5.21 -3.75
C HIS A 78 -13.12 5.85 -4.54
N LEU A 79 -12.82 6.70 -5.52
CA LEU A 79 -13.79 7.27 -6.46
C LEU A 79 -14.18 6.31 -7.59
N ARG A 80 -13.66 5.07 -7.60
CA ARG A 80 -13.86 4.05 -8.64
C ARG A 80 -13.37 4.44 -10.03
N GLN A 81 -12.48 5.42 -10.12
CA GLN A 81 -11.85 5.84 -11.38
C GLN A 81 -10.61 4.98 -11.65
N TYR A 82 -10.84 3.68 -11.86
CA TYR A 82 -9.77 2.68 -11.85
C TYR A 82 -8.76 2.85 -12.99
N THR A 83 -9.20 3.27 -14.18
CA THR A 83 -8.28 3.48 -15.32
C THR A 83 -7.28 4.61 -15.05
N GLU A 84 -7.74 5.74 -14.51
CA GLU A 84 -6.89 6.87 -14.12
C GLU A 84 -5.93 6.44 -13.00
N ALA A 85 -6.44 5.73 -11.98
CA ALA A 85 -5.63 5.22 -10.87
C ALA A 85 -4.54 4.24 -11.34
N ILE A 86 -4.85 3.36 -12.31
CA ILE A 86 -3.87 2.45 -12.92
C ILE A 86 -2.78 3.23 -13.64
N SER A 87 -3.14 4.25 -14.43
CA SER A 87 -2.14 5.05 -15.16
C SER A 87 -1.12 5.68 -14.21
N ILE A 88 -1.59 6.23 -13.08
CA ILE A 88 -0.70 6.77 -12.05
C ILE A 88 0.09 5.67 -11.34
N GLY A 89 -0.55 4.55 -11.00
CA GLY A 89 0.11 3.42 -10.34
C GLY A 89 1.21 2.76 -11.20
N GLU A 90 0.97 2.58 -12.50
CA GLU A 90 1.98 2.09 -13.46
C GLU A 90 3.15 3.08 -13.60
N LYS A 91 2.86 4.41 -13.62
CA LYS A 91 3.90 5.45 -13.61
C LYS A 91 4.77 5.36 -12.35
N LEU A 92 4.17 5.24 -11.17
CA LEU A 92 4.91 5.06 -9.91
C LEU A 92 5.74 3.76 -9.91
N TYR A 93 5.17 2.68 -10.43
CA TYR A 93 5.86 1.38 -10.50
C TYR A 93 7.10 1.41 -11.38
N GLN A 94 7.11 2.21 -12.45
CA GLN A 94 8.29 2.36 -13.31
C GLN A 94 9.51 2.92 -12.56
N PHE A 95 9.29 3.72 -11.52
CA PHE A 95 10.34 4.35 -10.70
C PHE A 95 10.37 3.79 -9.28
N ILE A 96 10.03 2.51 -9.11
CA ILE A 96 9.89 1.91 -7.78
C ILE A 96 11.21 1.61 -7.07
N GLU A 97 12.31 1.46 -7.81
CA GLU A 97 13.63 1.11 -7.27
C GLU A 97 14.17 2.11 -6.22
N PRO A 98 14.08 3.44 -6.39
CA PRO A 98 14.51 4.40 -5.37
C PRO A 98 13.59 4.49 -4.14
N PHE A 99 12.43 3.84 -4.14
CA PHE A 99 11.46 3.97 -3.05
C PHE A 99 11.84 3.15 -1.82
N GLU A 100 11.49 3.67 -0.64
CA GLU A 100 11.55 2.89 0.59
C GLU A 100 10.70 1.62 0.47
N GLU A 101 11.18 0.50 1.00
CA GLU A 101 10.57 -0.82 0.88
C GLU A 101 9.06 -0.83 1.21
N LYS A 102 8.66 -0.19 2.31
CA LYS A 102 7.24 -0.13 2.73
C LYS A 102 6.39 0.65 1.72
N PHE A 103 6.92 1.72 1.18
CA PHE A 103 6.22 2.54 0.18
C PHE A 103 6.12 1.80 -1.15
N ALA A 104 7.20 1.17 -1.61
CA ALA A 104 7.20 0.31 -2.79
C ALA A 104 6.16 -0.82 -2.67
N GLN A 105 6.08 -1.49 -1.51
CA GLN A 105 5.07 -2.51 -1.24
C GLN A 105 3.65 -1.94 -1.30
N ALA A 106 3.42 -0.75 -0.72
CA ALA A 106 2.11 -0.09 -0.76
C ALA A 106 1.67 0.22 -2.19
N VAL A 107 2.57 0.78 -3.03
CA VAL A 107 2.34 1.02 -4.46
C VAL A 107 1.99 -0.29 -5.18
N CYS A 108 2.77 -1.35 -4.97
CA CYS A 108 2.52 -2.65 -5.60
C CYS A 108 1.16 -3.23 -5.20
N PHE A 109 0.80 -3.20 -3.92
CA PHE A 109 -0.46 -3.76 -3.46
C PHE A 109 -1.66 -2.97 -3.98
N LEU A 110 -1.59 -1.64 -4.03
CA LEU A 110 -2.62 -0.81 -4.65
C LEU A 110 -2.80 -1.19 -6.14
N LEU A 111 -1.69 -1.36 -6.87
CA LEU A 111 -1.72 -1.70 -8.29
C LEU A 111 -2.27 -3.12 -8.53
N VAL A 112 -1.98 -4.09 -7.65
CA VAL A 112 -2.59 -5.42 -7.68
C VAL A 112 -4.11 -5.34 -7.49
N ASP A 113 -4.60 -4.57 -6.50
CA ASP A 113 -6.04 -4.38 -6.30
C ASP A 113 -6.70 -3.78 -7.55
N LEU A 114 -6.08 -2.76 -8.14
CA LEU A 114 -6.57 -2.11 -9.36
C LEU A 114 -6.62 -3.07 -10.55
N TYR A 115 -5.59 -3.90 -10.76
CA TYR A 115 -5.61 -4.92 -11.81
C TYR A 115 -6.72 -5.96 -11.60
N LEU A 116 -6.94 -6.42 -10.37
CA LEU A 116 -8.02 -7.36 -10.08
C LEU A 116 -9.40 -6.72 -10.29
N LEU A 117 -9.60 -5.47 -9.86
CA LEU A 117 -10.85 -4.74 -10.07
C LEU A 117 -11.16 -4.47 -11.55
N THR A 118 -10.13 -4.39 -12.40
CA THR A 118 -10.26 -4.19 -13.85
C THR A 118 -10.09 -5.46 -14.67
N TYR A 119 -10.20 -6.63 -14.02
CA TYR A 119 -10.14 -7.95 -14.63
C TYR A 119 -8.79 -8.37 -15.26
N GLN A 120 -7.69 -7.69 -14.95
CA GLN A 120 -6.33 -7.94 -15.46
C GLN A 120 -5.53 -8.92 -14.58
N ALA A 121 -6.04 -10.13 -14.36
CA ALA A 121 -5.45 -11.10 -13.43
C ALA A 121 -4.01 -11.53 -13.76
N GLU A 122 -3.65 -11.61 -15.04
CA GLU A 122 -2.30 -12.00 -15.46
C GLU A 122 -1.24 -10.96 -15.04
N LYS A 123 -1.53 -9.66 -15.25
CA LYS A 123 -0.67 -8.57 -14.77
C LYS A 123 -0.54 -8.59 -13.24
N ALA A 124 -1.65 -8.83 -12.53
CA ALA A 124 -1.64 -8.96 -11.08
C ALA A 124 -0.74 -10.11 -10.61
N LEU A 125 -0.84 -11.30 -11.22
CA LEU A 125 0.02 -12.45 -10.90
C LEU A 125 1.49 -12.19 -11.18
N HIS A 126 1.80 -11.51 -12.30
CA HIS A 126 3.17 -11.11 -12.62
C HIS A 126 3.75 -10.18 -11.54
N LEU A 127 3.00 -9.14 -11.16
CA LEU A 127 3.41 -8.20 -10.13
C LEU A 127 3.55 -8.88 -8.75
N LEU A 128 2.65 -9.80 -8.39
CA LEU A 128 2.76 -10.57 -7.15
C LEU A 128 4.05 -11.41 -7.08
N ALA A 129 4.48 -12.00 -8.20
CA ALA A 129 5.73 -12.74 -8.26
C ALA A 129 6.97 -11.82 -8.07
N VAL A 130 6.90 -10.57 -8.53
CA VAL A 130 7.95 -9.56 -8.27
C VAL A 130 7.93 -9.17 -6.79
N LEU A 131 6.75 -8.94 -6.22
CA LEU A 131 6.57 -8.56 -4.82
C LEU A 131 7.11 -9.62 -3.85
N GLU A 132 6.92 -10.91 -4.16
CA GLU A 132 7.50 -12.02 -3.38
C GLU A 132 9.03 -11.98 -3.36
N LYS A 133 9.66 -11.63 -4.48
CA LYS A 133 11.11 -11.48 -4.56
C LYS A 133 11.58 -10.28 -3.74
N MET A 134 10.89 -9.15 -3.85
CA MET A 134 11.19 -7.93 -3.09
C MET A 134 11.17 -8.20 -1.58
N ILE A 135 10.11 -8.82 -1.07
CA ILE A 135 9.97 -9.16 0.36
C ILE A 135 11.03 -10.19 0.82
N SER A 136 11.39 -11.13 -0.04
CA SER A 136 12.39 -12.16 0.29
C SER A 136 13.82 -11.60 0.31
N GLN A 137 14.12 -10.60 -0.52
CA GLN A 137 15.45 -9.98 -0.63
C GLN A 137 15.72 -8.96 0.48
N GLY A 138 14.71 -8.22 0.94
CA GLY A 138 14.83 -7.29 2.08
C GLY A 138 15.35 -7.94 3.37
N ASN A 139 15.11 -9.23 3.54
CA ASN A 139 15.56 -10.01 4.71
C ASN A 139 17.06 -10.36 4.70
N ASN A 140 17.74 -10.31 3.55
CA ASN A 140 19.14 -10.74 3.42
C ASN A 140 20.17 -9.62 3.66
N ASN A 141 19.79 -8.34 3.45
CA ASN A 141 20.72 -7.22 3.65
C ASN A 141 21.04 -6.93 5.12
N SER A 142 20.18 -7.36 6.06
CA SER A 142 20.41 -7.17 7.51
C SER A 142 21.41 -8.17 8.12
N LYS A 143 22.00 -9.08 7.33
CA LYS A 143 22.98 -10.07 7.79
C LYS A 143 24.44 -9.75 7.44
N ASN A 144 24.70 -8.70 6.66
CA ASN A 144 26.04 -8.43 6.13
C ASN A 144 26.66 -7.11 6.62
N GLY A 145 26.51 -6.82 7.92
CA GLY A 145 27.28 -5.80 8.63
C GLY A 145 28.32 -6.46 9.53
N LYS A 146 29.59 -6.40 9.13
CA LYS A 146 30.75 -6.85 9.92
C LYS A 146 30.70 -6.26 11.35
N ASN A 147 30.98 -7.12 12.32
CA ASN A 147 31.34 -6.77 13.70
C ASN A 147 32.29 -5.57 13.77
N GLU A 148 31.99 -4.61 14.64
CA GLU A 148 32.95 -4.09 15.62
C GLU A 148 32.24 -3.28 16.73
N SER A 149 32.40 -3.77 17.97
CA SER A 149 32.42 -3.08 19.28
C SER A 149 31.30 -2.14 19.73
N GLY A 150 30.68 -2.49 20.87
CA GLY A 150 30.05 -1.51 21.78
C GLY A 150 28.88 -2.06 22.60
N ASN A 151 29.04 -2.12 23.92
CA ASN A 151 28.10 -2.65 24.90
C ASN A 151 26.69 -2.00 24.91
N ASN A 152 25.72 -2.80 25.37
CA ASN A 152 24.38 -2.46 25.90
C ASN A 152 23.27 -1.99 24.93
N THR A 153 22.41 -2.93 24.50
CA THR A 153 20.92 -2.84 24.47
C THR A 153 20.32 -4.13 23.87
N ASN A 154 20.31 -5.24 24.61
CA ASN A 154 19.86 -6.56 24.10
C ASN A 154 18.33 -6.77 24.08
N LYS A 155 17.50 -5.76 24.42
CA LYS A 155 16.03 -5.90 24.49
C LYS A 155 15.27 -5.25 23.33
N ASP A 156 15.80 -4.19 22.71
CA ASP A 156 15.14 -3.51 21.59
C ASP A 156 15.39 -4.19 20.23
N SER A 157 16.59 -4.73 20.02
CA SER A 157 16.98 -5.37 18.77
C SER A 157 16.25 -6.69 18.49
N SER A 158 15.81 -7.39 19.54
CA SER A 158 14.98 -8.59 19.43
C SER A 158 13.53 -8.26 19.12
N ASN A 159 13.01 -7.16 19.68
CA ASN A 159 11.65 -6.70 19.46
C ASN A 159 11.45 -6.17 18.03
N GLN A 160 12.42 -5.41 17.49
CA GLN A 160 12.39 -4.94 16.09
C GLN A 160 12.53 -6.09 15.08
N LYS A 161 13.34 -7.11 15.37
CA LYS A 161 13.43 -8.31 14.52
C LYS A 161 12.13 -9.12 14.51
N ALA A 162 11.46 -9.23 15.66
CA ALA A 162 10.17 -9.92 15.76
C ALA A 162 9.06 -9.16 15.02
N GLU A 163 9.02 -7.84 15.14
CA GLU A 163 8.05 -6.98 14.44
C GLU A 163 8.25 -6.97 12.93
N SER A 164 9.51 -6.89 12.46
CA SER A 164 9.86 -7.04 11.04
C SER A 164 9.45 -8.40 10.49
N GLY A 165 9.69 -9.49 11.24
CA GLY A 165 9.25 -10.84 10.88
C GLY A 165 7.72 -10.96 10.79
N ALA A 166 6.98 -10.37 11.72
CA ALA A 166 5.52 -10.37 11.69
C ALA A 166 4.95 -9.62 10.48
N LEU A 167 5.52 -8.47 10.12
CA LEU A 167 5.11 -7.70 8.94
C LEU A 167 5.35 -8.48 7.63
N ILE A 168 6.44 -9.22 7.54
CA ILE A 168 6.75 -10.09 6.40
C ILE A 168 5.70 -11.20 6.25
N GLU A 169 5.31 -11.84 7.35
CA GLU A 169 4.29 -12.89 7.31
C GLU A 169 2.91 -12.34 6.92
N VAL A 170 2.55 -11.15 7.39
CA VAL A 170 1.33 -10.45 6.94
C VAL A 170 1.37 -10.19 5.44
N ALA A 171 2.50 -9.69 4.91
CA ALA A 171 2.64 -9.42 3.48
C ALA A 171 2.55 -10.69 2.63
N LYS A 172 3.19 -11.79 3.06
CA LYS A 172 3.09 -13.11 2.41
C LYS A 172 1.66 -13.65 2.40
N SER A 173 0.98 -13.60 3.55
CA SER A 173 -0.43 -13.99 3.64
C SER A 173 -1.30 -13.18 2.67
N LYS A 174 -1.06 -11.87 2.58
CA LYS A 174 -1.75 -10.98 1.65
C LYS A 174 -1.49 -11.38 0.19
N ILE A 175 -0.24 -11.70 -0.17
CA ILE A 175 0.12 -12.19 -1.51
C ILE A 175 -0.65 -13.46 -1.88
N HIS A 176 -0.70 -14.44 -0.98
CA HIS A 176 -1.46 -15.67 -1.21
C HIS A 176 -2.95 -15.41 -1.44
N GLN A 177 -3.56 -14.51 -0.65
CA GLN A 177 -4.96 -14.09 -0.85
C GLN A 177 -5.18 -13.48 -2.23
N TYR A 178 -4.26 -12.62 -2.70
CA TYR A 178 -4.35 -12.05 -4.05
C TYR A 178 -4.17 -13.08 -5.15
N LYS A 179 -3.23 -14.02 -5.01
CA LYS A 179 -3.06 -15.13 -5.97
C LYS A 179 -4.32 -15.96 -6.10
N VAL A 180 -4.96 -16.30 -4.98
CA VAL A 180 -6.25 -17.01 -4.96
C VAL A 180 -7.32 -16.21 -5.70
N ARG A 181 -7.47 -14.91 -5.42
CA ARG A 181 -8.42 -14.02 -6.13
C ARG A 181 -8.15 -14.03 -7.65
N ALA A 182 -6.90 -13.87 -8.07
CA ALA A 182 -6.51 -13.89 -9.47
C ALA A 182 -6.82 -15.23 -10.15
N TYR A 183 -6.49 -16.35 -9.52
CA TYR A 183 -6.77 -17.69 -10.09
C TYR A 183 -8.26 -17.97 -10.20
N ILE A 184 -9.07 -17.54 -9.22
CA ILE A 184 -10.54 -17.66 -9.29
C ILE A 184 -11.07 -16.84 -10.47
N GLN A 185 -10.59 -15.60 -10.62
CA GLN A 185 -10.99 -14.71 -11.71
C GLN A 185 -10.65 -15.28 -13.09
N MET A 186 -9.50 -15.95 -13.22
CA MET A 186 -9.09 -16.67 -14.43
C MET A 186 -9.75 -18.05 -14.58
N LYS A 187 -10.64 -18.44 -13.65
CA LYS A 187 -11.27 -19.78 -13.60
C LYS A 187 -10.27 -20.94 -13.52
N SER A 188 -9.05 -20.68 -13.06
CA SER A 188 -7.98 -21.67 -12.91
C SER A 188 -8.07 -22.39 -11.56
N LEU A 189 -9.08 -23.26 -11.41
CA LEU A 189 -9.36 -23.96 -10.15
C LEU A 189 -8.22 -24.88 -9.71
N LYS A 190 -7.45 -25.45 -10.64
CA LYS A 190 -6.28 -26.28 -10.31
C LYS A 190 -5.17 -25.47 -9.65
N ALA A 191 -4.87 -24.29 -10.18
CA ALA A 191 -3.86 -23.39 -9.61
C ALA A 191 -4.33 -22.83 -8.25
N CYS A 192 -5.59 -22.39 -8.16
CA CYS A 192 -6.19 -21.94 -6.91
C CYS A 192 -6.11 -22.99 -5.80
N LYS A 193 -6.49 -24.25 -6.09
CA LYS A 193 -6.38 -25.35 -5.10
C LYS A 193 -4.94 -25.61 -4.68
N ARG A 194 -3.97 -25.50 -5.60
CA ARG A 194 -2.55 -25.68 -5.28
C ARG A 194 -2.05 -24.59 -4.33
N GLU A 195 -2.43 -23.34 -4.59
CA GLU A 195 -2.08 -22.18 -3.78
C GLU A 195 -2.64 -22.29 -2.36
N ILE A 196 -3.92 -22.65 -2.21
CA ILE A 196 -4.53 -22.84 -0.88
C ILE A 196 -3.80 -23.95 -0.11
N LYS A 197 -3.48 -25.08 -0.78
CA LYS A 197 -2.74 -26.17 -0.16
C LYS A 197 -1.33 -25.76 0.27
N SER A 198 -0.62 -24.95 -0.50
CA SER A 198 0.72 -24.51 -0.10
C SER A 198 0.65 -23.70 1.20
N VAL A 199 -0.31 -22.79 1.32
CA VAL A 199 -0.50 -22.00 2.56
C VAL A 199 -0.83 -22.90 3.75
N MET A 200 -1.78 -23.83 3.60
CA MET A 200 -2.18 -24.76 4.67
C MET A 200 -1.03 -25.62 5.17
N ASN A 201 -0.12 -26.04 4.28
CA ASN A 201 1.02 -26.87 4.65
C ASN A 201 2.12 -26.08 5.39
N THR A 202 2.26 -24.78 5.12
CA THR A 202 3.21 -23.90 5.84
C THR A 202 2.71 -23.45 7.21
N ALA A 203 1.39 -23.37 7.44
CA ALA A 203 0.81 -22.95 8.71
C ALA A 203 0.66 -24.09 9.75
N GLY A 204 0.92 -25.34 9.35
CA GLY A 204 0.69 -26.54 10.16
C GLY A 204 1.94 -27.18 10.77
N ASN A 205 3.11 -26.56 10.66
CA ASN A 205 4.37 -27.02 11.26
C ASN A 205 4.85 -26.08 12.36
#